data_AF-A0A1Y5RNU8-F1
#
_entry.id   AF-A0A1Y5RNU8-F1
#
_cell.length_a   1.000
_cell.length_b   1.000
_cell.length_c   1.000
_cell.angle_alpha   90.00
_cell.angle_beta   90.00
_cell.angle_gamma   90.00
#
_symmetry.space_group_name_H-M   'P 1'
#
loop_
_entity.id
_entity.type
_entity.pdbx_description
1 polymer ?
#
loop_
_entity_poly.entity_id
_entity_poly.type
_entity_poly.pdbx_seq_one_letter_code
_entity_poly.pdbx_strand_id
1 'polypeptide(L)'
;MCIGPFDTREEAESALSYLNCRLTRFLILLHKPSQDATRKVYTFVPAQTWDRLWTDADLYERYGLTKDEIAFVEKIVRPMGGDDE
;
A
#
# COMPACT_ATOMS: atom_id res chain seq x y z
N MET A 1 -17.05 4.74 -2.31
CA MET A 1 -15.75 5.24 -2.81
C MET A 1 -15.19 4.16 -3.72
N CYS A 2 -14.70 4.50 -4.90
CA CYS A 2 -14.00 3.59 -5.79
C CYS A 2 -12.53 4.03 -5.95
N ILE A 3 -11.66 3.08 -6.27
CA ILE A 3 -10.28 3.31 -6.69
C ILE A 3 -10.25 2.98 -8.18
N GLY A 4 -9.79 3.91 -9.02
CA GLY A 4 -9.88 3.82 -10.49
C GLY A 4 -10.38 5.13 -11.13
N PRO A 5 -10.79 5.13 -12.41
CA PRO A 5 -11.01 3.96 -13.27
C PRO A 5 -9.74 3.24 -13.72
N PHE A 6 -9.88 1.98 -14.12
CA PHE A 6 -8.85 1.15 -14.75
C PHE A 6 -9.41 0.60 -16.06
N ASP A 7 -8.58 0.50 -17.10
CA ASP A 7 -9.00 0.06 -18.43
C ASP A 7 -9.04 -1.47 -18.53
N THR A 8 -8.21 -2.16 -17.75
CA THR A 8 -8.13 -3.62 -17.74
C THR A 8 -8.22 -4.21 -16.34
N ARG A 9 -8.46 -5.52 -16.29
CA ARG A 9 -8.47 -6.28 -15.04
C ARG A 9 -7.07 -6.30 -14.41
N GLU A 10 -6.05 -6.42 -15.24
CA GLU A 10 -4.65 -6.48 -14.84
C GLU A 10 -4.22 -5.18 -14.15
N GLU A 11 -4.67 -4.02 -14.64
CA GLU A 11 -4.43 -2.72 -13.99
C GLU A 11 -5.11 -2.64 -12.62
N ALA A 12 -6.35 -3.12 -12.52
CA ALA A 12 -7.07 -3.16 -11.24
C ALA A 12 -6.40 -4.11 -10.23
N GLU A 13 -5.91 -5.27 -10.69
CA GLU A 13 -5.17 -6.23 -9.86
C GLU A 13 -3.79 -5.68 -9.45
N SER A 14 -3.11 -4.94 -10.33
CA SER A 14 -1.90 -4.19 -10.01
C SER A 14 -2.16 -3.19 -8.89
N ALA A 15 -3.20 -2.35 -9.01
CA ALA A 15 -3.55 -1.39 -7.99
C ALA A 15 -3.95 -2.06 -6.66
N LEU A 16 -4.69 -3.18 -6.71
CA LEU A 16 -5.03 -3.96 -5.53
C LEU A 16 -3.78 -4.50 -4.82
N SER A 17 -2.82 -5.07 -5.57
CA SER A 17 -1.57 -5.55 -4.99
C SER A 17 -0.79 -4.43 -4.30
N TYR A 18 -0.74 -3.25 -4.91
CA TYR A 18 -0.12 -2.06 -4.33
C TYR A 18 -0.77 -1.60 -3.02
N LEU A 19 -2.10 -1.65 -2.95
CA LEU A 19 -2.87 -1.30 -1.75
C LEU A 19 -2.73 -2.32 -0.62
N ASN A 20 -2.38 -3.57 -0.95
CA ASN A 20 -2.11 -4.61 0.03
C ASN A 20 -0.70 -4.48 0.65
N CYS A 21 0.23 -3.79 -0.02
CA CYS A 21 1.57 -3.56 0.51
C CYS A 21 1.54 -2.76 1.83
N ARG A 22 2.41 -3.15 2.75
CA ARG A 22 2.56 -2.56 4.08
C ARG A 22 2.97 -1.10 4.01
N LEU A 23 3.90 -0.73 3.13
CA LEU A 23 4.32 0.66 2.99
C LEU A 23 3.15 1.55 2.57
N THR A 24 2.37 1.13 1.58
CA THR A 24 1.18 1.85 1.12
C THR A 24 0.18 2.04 2.26
N ARG A 25 -0.12 0.97 3.00
CA ARG A 25 -1.04 1.00 4.15
C ARG A 25 -0.49 1.84 5.30
N PHE A 26 0.81 1.82 5.53
CA PHE A 26 1.49 2.67 6.52
C PHE A 26 1.28 4.15 6.20
N LEU A 27 1.50 4.56 4.95
CA LEU A 27 1.27 5.95 4.50
C LEU A 27 -0.19 6.39 4.67
N ILE A 28 -1.15 5.49 4.43
CA ILE A 28 -2.57 5.75 4.70
C ILE A 28 -2.81 5.95 6.20
N LEU A 29 -2.25 5.08 7.04
CA LEU A 29 -2.44 5.13 8.50
C LEU A 29 -1.92 6.43 9.11
N LEU A 30 -0.81 6.97 8.60
CA LEU A 30 -0.27 8.27 9.04
C LEU A 30 -1.28 9.42 8.89
N HIS A 31 -2.23 9.30 7.96
CA HIS A 31 -3.19 10.35 7.65
C HIS A 31 -4.65 9.96 7.92
N LYS A 32 -4.86 8.84 8.61
CA LYS A 32 -6.18 8.27 8.91
C LYS A 32 -6.53 8.43 10.39
N PRO A 33 -7.06 9.59 10.83
CA PRO A 33 -7.37 9.86 12.23
C PRO A 33 -8.60 9.08 12.74
N SER A 34 -9.47 8.61 11.86
CA SER A 34 -10.69 7.86 12.18
C SER A 34 -10.84 6.61 11.29
N GLN A 35 -11.89 5.81 11.53
CA GLN A 35 -12.21 4.64 10.70
C GLN A 35 -12.63 5.00 9.26
N ASP A 36 -12.85 6.28 8.94
CA ASP A 36 -13.24 6.71 7.61
C ASP A 36 -12.08 6.70 6.62
N ALA A 37 -12.23 5.99 5.50
CA ALA A 37 -11.25 5.93 4.41
C ALA A 37 -11.65 6.90 3.30
N THR A 38 -11.65 8.21 3.59
CA THR A 38 -12.00 9.23 2.59
C THR A 38 -10.84 9.47 1.60
N ARG A 39 -11.07 10.13 0.46
CA ARG A 39 -10.01 10.43 -0.53
C ARG A 39 -8.81 11.14 0.09
N LYS A 40 -9.05 11.95 1.12
CA LYS A 40 -7.99 12.68 1.84
C LYS A 40 -6.97 11.74 2.46
N VAL A 41 -7.36 10.58 3.01
CA VAL A 41 -6.40 9.69 3.70
C VAL A 41 -5.32 9.11 2.78
N TYR A 42 -5.52 9.19 1.47
CA TYR A 42 -4.57 8.71 0.45
C TYR A 42 -3.59 9.79 -0.03
N THR A 43 -3.62 11.01 0.52
CA THR A 43 -2.77 12.14 0.06
C THR A 43 -1.27 11.84 0.13
N PHE A 44 -0.83 10.95 1.02
CA PHE A 44 0.57 10.54 1.12
C PHE A 44 0.93 9.32 0.27
N VAL A 45 -0.04 8.69 -0.39
CA VAL A 45 0.17 7.49 -1.21
C VAL A 45 0.53 7.92 -2.63
N PRO A 46 1.75 7.64 -3.12
CA PRO A 46 2.14 7.99 -4.48
C PRO A 46 1.36 7.15 -5.51
N ALA A 47 0.92 7.79 -6.59
CA ALA A 47 0.35 7.09 -7.73
C ALA A 47 1.43 6.28 -8.46
N GLN A 48 1.08 5.06 -8.88
CA GLN A 48 1.98 4.14 -9.57
C GLN A 48 1.54 3.90 -11.00
N THR A 49 2.42 3.26 -11.77
CA THR A 49 2.02 2.54 -12.98
C THR A 49 1.29 1.26 -12.57
N TRP A 50 0.24 0.93 -13.31
CA TRP A 50 -0.59 -0.26 -13.07
C TRP A 50 -0.21 -1.41 -14.02
N ASP A 51 1.10 -1.55 -14.27
CA ASP A 51 1.69 -2.42 -15.29
C ASP A 51 2.28 -3.72 -14.74
N ARG A 52 2.25 -3.90 -13.42
CA ARG A 52 2.85 -5.04 -12.72
C ARG A 52 2.17 -5.30 -11.37
N LEU A 53 2.34 -6.50 -10.81
CA LEU A 53 2.00 -6.72 -9.41
C LEU A 53 3.08 -6.09 -8.51
N TRP A 54 2.63 -5.41 -7.45
CA TRP A 54 3.50 -4.76 -6.48
C TRP A 54 3.66 -5.66 -5.25
N THR A 55 4.90 -5.79 -4.78
CA THR A 55 5.24 -6.42 -3.51
C THR A 55 5.84 -5.42 -2.53
N ASP A 56 5.88 -5.78 -1.24
CA ASP A 56 6.57 -4.97 -0.23
C ASP A 56 8.04 -4.73 -0.61
N ALA A 57 8.73 -5.77 -1.09
CA ALA A 57 10.13 -5.69 -1.52
C ALA A 57 10.33 -4.67 -2.66
N ASP A 58 9.46 -4.69 -3.67
CA ASP A 58 9.52 -3.75 -4.80
C ASP A 58 9.44 -2.30 -4.31
N LEU A 59 8.57 -2.03 -3.33
CA LEU A 59 8.40 -0.69 -2.79
C LEU A 59 9.57 -0.26 -1.91
N TYR A 60 10.09 -1.17 -1.09
CA TYR A 60 11.25 -0.89 -0.24
C TYR A 60 12.48 -0.55 -1.07
N GLU A 61 12.74 -1.32 -2.13
CA GLU A 61 13.83 -1.04 -3.07
C GLU A 61 13.59 0.28 -3.81
N ARG A 62 12.39 0.48 -4.37
CA ARG A 62 12.06 1.68 -5.15
C ARG A 62 12.23 2.98 -4.36
N TYR A 63 11.88 2.97 -3.08
CA TYR A 63 11.98 4.16 -2.22
C TYR A 63 13.25 4.19 -1.36
N GLY A 64 14.14 3.19 -1.49
CA GLY A 64 15.43 3.17 -0.82
C GLY A 64 15.33 3.06 0.71
N LEU A 65 14.35 2.32 1.21
CA LEU A 65 14.15 2.16 2.66
C LEU A 65 15.31 1.38 3.28
N THR A 66 15.76 1.85 4.43
CA THR A 66 16.74 1.15 5.27
C THR A 66 16.10 -0.02 6.02
N LYS A 67 16.94 -0.93 6.53
CA LYS A 67 16.48 -2.09 7.32
C LYS A 67 15.66 -1.67 8.55
N ASP A 68 16.07 -0.59 9.21
CA ASP A 68 15.40 -0.09 10.41
C ASP A 68 14.01 0.51 10.08
N GLU A 69 13.91 1.21 8.94
CA GLU A 69 12.63 1.75 8.45
C GLU A 69 11.68 0.62 8.02
N ILE A 70 12.19 -0.40 7.31
CA ILE A 70 11.40 -1.59 6.95
C ILE A 70 10.87 -2.28 8.22
N ALA A 71 11.75 -2.54 9.19
CA ALA A 71 11.36 -3.17 10.45
C ALA A 71 10.31 -2.35 11.21
N PHE A 72 10.42 -1.01 11.16
CA PHE A 72 9.41 -0.14 11.74
C PHE A 72 8.06 -0.24 11.02
N VAL A 73 8.04 -0.18 9.69
CA VAL A 73 6.81 -0.33 8.90
C VAL A 73 6.12 -1.67 9.17
N GLU A 74 6.88 -2.77 9.18
CA GLU A 74 6.35 -4.12 9.41
C GLU A 74 5.82 -4.33 10.83
N LYS A 75 6.41 -3.65 11.82
CA LYS A 75 5.91 -3.65 13.19
C LYS A 75 4.57 -2.92 13.34
N ILE A 76 4.37 -1.82 12.60
CA ILE A 76 3.14 -1.01 12.67
C ILE A 76 2.02 -1.65 11.85
N VAL A 77 2.35 -2.24 10.70
CA VAL A 77 1.36 -2.75 9.75
C VAL A 77 1.38 -4.28 9.70
N ARG A 78 0.31 -4.88 10.24
CA ARG A 78 0.12 -6.34 10.19
C ARG A 78 0.05 -6.87 8.76
N PRO A 79 0.53 -8.11 8.50
CA PRO A 79 0.31 -8.80 7.23
C PRO A 79 -1.17 -8.79 6.83
N MET A 80 -1.44 -8.66 5.53
CA MET A 80 -2.74 -8.92 4.95
C MET A 80 -2.72 -10.34 4.37
N GLY A 81 -3.69 -11.17 4.78
CA GLY A 81 -3.63 -12.62 4.61
C GLY A 81 -3.30 -13.26 5.96
N GLY A 82 -4.27 -13.95 6.54
CA GLY A 82 -4.14 -14.56 7.86
C GLY A 82 -3.14 -15.71 7.81
N ASP A 83 -1.94 -15.47 8.30
CA ASP A 83 -1.30 -16.45 9.16
C ASP A 83 -1.88 -16.22 10.56
N ASP A 84 -3.13 -16.70 10.74
CA ASP A 84 -3.67 -16.97 12.07
C ASP A 84 -2.91 -18.20 12.60
N GLU A 85 -1.85 -17.95 13.38
CA GLU A 85 -1.52 -18.82 14.50
C GLU A 85 -2.17 -18.28 15.78
#